data_AF-A0A6L7PV66-F1
#
_entry.id   AF-A0A6L7PV66-F1
#
_cell.length_a   1.000
_cell.length_b   1.000
_cell.length_c   1.000
_cell.angle_alpha   90.00
_cell.angle_beta   90.00
_cell.angle_gamma   90.00
#
_symmetry.space_group_name_H-M   'P 1'
#
loop_
_entity.id
_entity.type
_entity.pdbx_description
1 polymer ?
#
loop_
_entity_poly.entity_id
_entity_poly.type
_entity_poly.pdbx_seq_one_letter_code
_entity_poly.pdbx_strand_id
1 'polypeptide(L)'
;MRSKLSEFIPVMALAAAIALAGASCGGNDGQTAAETGTATPSPGAGSGAPAFPLDTSAPPDNDTVPGEVEAAARRLLADELNVGEGAFRLDSLEGVGWSDASLGCPQEGMMYAQVITPGYRLVFDLAGTSHAVHTNSDGSHMVVCRDGR
;
A
#
# COMPACT_ATOMS: atom_id res chain seq x y z
N MET A 1 2.06 45.58 15.90
CA MET A 1 1.40 46.41 14.86
C MET A 1 1.48 45.68 13.52
N ARG A 2 0.32 45.47 12.87
CA ARG A 2 0.05 45.58 11.41
C ARG A 2 1.00 44.75 10.50
N SER A 3 0.52 43.68 9.85
CA SER A 3 -0.38 43.82 8.70
C SER A 3 -1.27 42.58 8.47
N LYS A 4 -2.58 42.81 8.58
CA LYS A 4 -3.66 42.10 7.88
C LYS A 4 -3.77 42.69 6.48
N LEU A 5 -3.71 41.87 5.43
CA LEU A 5 -4.30 42.06 4.10
C LEU A 5 -4.77 40.65 3.71
N SER A 6 -6.04 40.24 3.76
CA SER A 6 -7.25 40.77 3.12
C SER A 6 -7.08 40.99 1.62
N GLU A 7 -7.42 39.98 0.82
CA GLU A 7 -8.28 40.12 -0.36
C GLU A 7 -8.76 38.72 -0.79
N PHE A 8 -9.99 38.33 -0.45
CA PHE A 8 -11.18 38.48 -1.31
C PHE A 8 -11.06 37.72 -2.64
N ILE A 9 -11.62 36.51 -2.62
CA ILE A 9 -12.42 35.83 -3.65
C ILE A 9 -12.69 36.68 -4.92
N PRO A 10 -12.49 36.09 -6.11
CA PRO A 10 -13.63 36.02 -7.02
C PRO A 10 -13.92 34.57 -7.45
N VAL A 11 -15.08 34.10 -7.00
CA VAL A 11 -15.96 33.23 -7.75
C VAL A 11 -16.06 33.82 -9.16
N MET A 12 -15.48 33.14 -10.14
CA MET A 12 -15.79 33.39 -11.55
C MET A 12 -16.11 32.07 -12.21
N ALA A 13 -17.42 31.92 -12.42
CA ALA A 13 -18.04 30.91 -13.22
C ALA A 13 -17.41 30.85 -14.61
N LEU A 14 -17.19 29.65 -15.12
CA LEU A 14 -17.39 29.40 -16.54
C LEU A 14 -18.13 28.08 -16.71
N ALA A 15 -19.44 28.21 -16.91
CA ALA A 15 -20.25 27.17 -17.49
C ALA A 15 -19.81 26.95 -18.94
N ALA A 16 -19.55 25.70 -19.31
CA ALA A 16 -19.58 25.28 -20.70
C ALA A 16 -20.11 23.85 -20.75
N ALA A 17 -21.42 23.75 -20.98
CA ALA A 17 -22.09 22.53 -21.38
C ALA A 17 -21.62 22.15 -22.79
N ILE A 18 -21.10 20.94 -22.97
CA ILE A 18 -21.05 20.29 -24.27
C ILE A 18 -21.62 18.88 -24.10
N ALA A 19 -22.86 18.74 -24.50
CA ALA A 19 -23.52 17.47 -24.73
C ALA A 19 -23.08 16.93 -26.10
N LEU A 20 -22.44 15.77 -26.13
CA LEU A 20 -22.47 14.89 -27.31
C LEU A 20 -22.90 13.49 -26.88
N ALA A 21 -24.07 13.11 -27.40
CA ALA A 21 -24.62 11.78 -27.38
C ALA A 21 -23.77 10.84 -28.25
N GLY A 22 -23.39 9.70 -27.69
CA GLY A 22 -22.84 8.56 -28.43
C GLY A 22 -23.52 7.29 -27.93
N ALA A 23 -24.66 6.95 -28.54
CA ALA A 23 -25.27 5.64 -28.39
C ALA A 23 -24.38 4.61 -29.11
N SER A 24 -23.86 3.64 -28.38
CA SER A 24 -23.31 2.41 -28.97
C SER A 24 -23.94 1.22 -28.27
N CYS A 25 -25.06 0.75 -28.83
CA CYS A 25 -25.53 -0.61 -28.61
C CYS A 25 -24.62 -1.54 -29.41
N GLY A 26 -23.74 -2.26 -28.71
CA GLY A 26 -22.97 -3.38 -29.27
C GLY A 26 -23.25 -4.62 -28.42
N GLY A 27 -24.34 -5.32 -28.73
CA GLY A 27 -24.59 -6.66 -28.22
C GLY A 27 -23.67 -7.65 -28.92
N ASN A 28 -23.08 -8.56 -28.15
CA ASN A 28 -22.42 -9.73 -28.69
C ASN A 28 -22.94 -10.96 -27.93
N ASP A 29 -24.06 -11.49 -28.43
CA ASP A 29 -24.54 -12.82 -28.10
C ASP A 29 -23.61 -13.86 -28.75
N GLY A 30 -23.16 -14.83 -27.96
CA GLY A 30 -22.69 -16.10 -28.50
C GLY A 30 -21.36 -16.59 -27.94
N GLN A 31 -21.40 -17.25 -26.79
CA GLN A 31 -20.85 -18.62 -26.74
C GLN A 31 -21.51 -19.45 -25.63
N THR A 32 -22.63 -20.07 -26.01
CA THR A 32 -23.02 -21.37 -25.46
C THR A 32 -22.05 -22.41 -26.00
N ALA A 33 -21.13 -22.86 -25.17
CA ALA A 33 -20.48 -24.15 -25.33
C ALA A 33 -20.88 -25.01 -24.14
N ALA A 34 -21.84 -25.89 -24.39
CA ALA A 34 -22.12 -27.02 -23.54
C ALA A 34 -20.94 -27.98 -23.64
N GLU A 35 -20.11 -28.04 -22.61
CA GLU A 35 -19.23 -29.18 -22.39
C GLU A 35 -19.77 -29.99 -21.22
N THR A 36 -20.47 -31.06 -21.60
CA THR A 36 -20.79 -32.21 -20.76
C THR A 36 -19.47 -32.87 -20.34
N GLY A 37 -18.87 -32.35 -19.26
CA GLY A 37 -17.74 -32.96 -18.60
C GLY A 37 -18.22 -34.03 -17.61
N THR A 38 -17.98 -35.29 -17.95
CA THR A 38 -18.21 -36.46 -17.11
C THR A 38 -17.44 -36.33 -15.78
N ALA A 39 -18.14 -36.00 -14.69
CA ALA A 39 -17.61 -36.06 -13.35
C ALA A 39 -17.48 -37.54 -12.91
N THR A 40 -16.27 -38.08 -13.04
CA THR A 40 -15.87 -39.36 -12.43
C THR A 40 -15.61 -39.15 -10.94
N PRO A 41 -16.23 -39.90 -10.02
CA PRO A 41 -15.82 -39.89 -8.62
C PRO A 41 -14.48 -40.63 -8.49
N SER A 42 -13.42 -39.91 -8.12
CA SER A 42 -12.15 -40.54 -7.73
C SER A 42 -12.21 -40.89 -6.23
N PRO A 43 -12.11 -42.17 -5.85
CA PRO A 43 -12.05 -42.56 -4.45
C PRO A 43 -10.69 -42.15 -3.87
N GLY A 44 -10.71 -41.36 -2.80
CA GLY A 44 -9.53 -41.15 -1.97
C GLY A 44 -9.15 -42.42 -1.22
N ALA A 45 -7.86 -42.69 -1.10
CA ALA A 45 -7.25 -43.33 0.06
C ALA A 45 -5.75 -43.05 0.04
N GLY A 46 -5.29 -42.24 0.99
CA GLY A 46 -3.88 -41.91 1.15
C GLY A 46 -3.06 -43.08 1.69
N SER A 47 -1.74 -42.89 1.69
CA SER A 47 -0.84 -43.29 2.78
C SER A 47 0.58 -42.95 2.34
N GLY A 48 1.24 -42.07 3.07
CA GLY A 48 2.61 -41.67 2.81
C GLY A 48 2.91 -40.28 3.33
N ALA A 49 2.75 -40.05 4.64
CA ALA A 49 3.40 -38.93 5.29
C ALA A 49 4.85 -39.35 5.57
N PRO A 50 5.86 -38.89 4.82
CA PRO A 50 7.21 -38.93 5.34
C PRO A 50 7.23 -38.03 6.58
N ALA A 51 7.70 -38.57 7.71
CA ALA A 51 8.07 -37.76 8.86
C ALA A 51 9.16 -36.79 8.37
N PHE A 52 8.78 -35.54 8.14
CA PHE A 52 9.76 -34.49 7.91
C PHE A 52 10.69 -34.51 9.13
N PRO A 53 12.02 -34.68 8.95
CA PRO A 53 12.93 -34.28 10.01
C PRO A 53 12.57 -32.83 10.33
N LEU A 54 12.31 -32.56 11.61
CA LEU A 54 12.16 -31.20 12.11
C LEU A 54 13.51 -30.52 11.91
N ASP A 55 13.71 -30.01 10.69
CA ASP A 55 14.80 -29.13 10.34
C ASP A 55 14.68 -27.94 11.27
N THR A 56 15.51 -27.97 12.30
CA THR A 56 15.77 -26.86 13.20
C THR A 56 16.60 -25.85 12.43
N SER A 57 15.98 -25.22 11.43
CA SER A 57 16.38 -23.92 10.91
C SER A 57 15.36 -22.93 11.46
N ALA A 58 15.44 -22.69 12.77
CA ALA A 58 14.78 -21.50 13.32
C ALA A 58 15.40 -20.30 12.58
N PRO A 59 14.61 -19.51 11.84
CA PRO A 59 15.10 -18.28 11.22
C PRO A 59 15.62 -17.35 12.32
N PRO A 60 16.62 -16.49 12.03
CA PRO A 60 17.12 -15.53 13.01
C PRO A 60 15.95 -14.72 13.56
N ASP A 61 16.00 -14.50 14.86
CA ASP A 61 14.99 -13.90 15.72
C ASP A 61 14.67 -12.46 15.23
N ASN A 62 13.79 -12.34 14.23
CA ASN A 62 13.30 -11.07 13.70
C ASN A 62 12.24 -10.41 14.61
N ASP A 63 12.08 -10.90 15.84
CA ASP A 63 11.14 -10.34 16.82
C ASP A 63 11.57 -8.96 17.37
N THR A 64 12.75 -8.46 16.99
CA THR A 64 13.28 -7.14 17.41
C THR A 64 13.05 -6.01 16.40
N VAL A 65 12.46 -6.30 15.24
CA VAL A 65 12.41 -5.34 14.10
C VAL A 65 11.46 -4.12 14.26
N PRO A 66 10.36 -4.13 15.03
CA PRO A 66 9.42 -3.00 15.03
C PRO A 66 9.98 -1.67 15.54
N GLY A 67 10.78 -1.70 16.61
CA GLY A 67 11.28 -0.49 17.25
C GLY A 67 12.37 0.22 16.44
N GLU A 68 13.22 -0.54 15.76
CA GLU A 68 14.25 0.03 14.89
C GLU A 68 13.63 0.61 13.61
N VAL A 69 12.65 -0.09 13.03
CA VAL A 69 11.89 0.40 11.87
C VAL A 69 11.11 1.68 12.23
N GLU A 70 10.48 1.74 13.40
CA GLU A 70 9.81 2.96 13.89
C GLU A 70 10.78 4.12 14.03
N ALA A 71 11.94 3.90 14.65
CA ALA A 71 12.95 4.94 14.84
C ALA A 71 13.50 5.46 13.50
N ALA A 72 13.80 4.57 12.55
CA ALA A 72 14.26 4.94 11.22
C ALA A 72 13.18 5.69 10.41
N ALA A 73 11.93 5.24 10.46
CA ALA A 73 10.81 5.91 9.80
C ALA A 73 10.60 7.33 10.36
N ARG A 74 10.74 7.52 11.68
CA ARG A 74 10.62 8.84 12.32
C ARG A 74 11.73 9.80 11.87
N ARG A 75 12.96 9.32 11.76
CA ARG A 75 14.10 10.10 11.24
C ARG A 75 13.86 10.52 9.80
N LEU A 76 13.42 9.60 8.95
CA LEU A 76 13.09 9.89 7.55
C LEU A 76 12.06 11.02 7.43
N LEU A 77 10.98 10.96 8.21
CA LEU A 77 9.96 12.01 8.25
C LEU A 77 10.49 13.34 8.79
N ALA A 78 11.31 13.29 9.84
CA ALA A 78 11.93 14.47 10.43
C ALA A 78 12.81 15.21 9.41
N ASP A 79 13.60 14.46 8.64
CA ASP A 79 14.46 14.99 7.58
C ASP A 79 13.62 15.55 6.42
N GLU A 80 12.58 14.84 5.97
CA GLU A 80 11.77 15.27 4.82
C GLU A 80 10.95 16.53 5.13
N LEU A 81 10.42 16.65 6.35
CA LEU A 81 9.58 17.76 6.77
C LEU A 81 10.37 18.88 7.48
N ASN A 82 11.66 18.66 7.76
CA ASN A 82 12.51 19.56 8.54
C ASN A 82 11.88 19.89 9.92
N VAL A 83 11.37 18.86 10.59
CA VAL A 83 10.72 18.91 11.91
C VAL A 83 11.49 17.99 12.86
N GLY A 84 11.59 18.35 14.14
CA GLY A 84 12.29 17.50 15.11
C GLY A 84 11.60 16.14 15.31
N GLU A 85 12.39 15.08 15.44
CA GLU A 85 11.90 13.70 15.63
C GLU A 85 10.84 13.58 16.75
N GLY A 86 11.00 14.33 17.85
CA GLY A 86 10.09 14.30 18.98
C GLY A 86 8.70 14.92 18.74
N ALA A 87 8.47 15.57 17.60
CA ALA A 87 7.16 16.13 17.26
C ALA A 87 6.18 15.07 16.71
N PHE A 88 6.70 13.93 16.24
CA PHE A 88 5.91 12.86 15.63
C PHE A 88 5.45 11.85 16.68
N ARG A 89 4.15 11.67 16.79
CA ARG A 89 3.52 10.63 17.61
C ARG A 89 3.16 9.44 16.72
N LEU A 90 3.59 8.24 17.09
CA LEU A 90 3.16 7.04 16.38
C LEU A 90 1.69 6.75 16.71
N ASP A 91 0.84 6.71 15.70
CA ASP A 91 -0.58 6.34 15.81
C ASP A 91 -0.83 4.86 15.45
N SER A 92 -0.16 4.33 14.41
CA SER A 92 -0.23 2.90 14.08
C SER A 92 1.07 2.35 13.51
N LEU A 93 1.31 1.05 13.76
CA LEU A 93 2.33 0.24 13.12
C LEU A 93 1.70 -1.11 12.80
N GLU A 94 1.60 -1.43 11.51
CA GLU A 94 0.90 -2.62 11.02
C GLU A 94 1.79 -3.37 10.02
N GLY A 95 1.81 -4.70 10.11
CA GLY A 95 2.41 -5.53 9.07
C GLY A 95 1.51 -5.59 7.84
N VAL A 96 2.05 -5.27 6.66
CA VAL A 96 1.32 -5.19 5.39
C VAL A 96 2.09 -5.96 4.30
N GLY A 97 1.36 -6.66 3.43
CA GLY A 97 1.90 -7.22 2.20
C GLY A 97 1.58 -6.30 1.01
N TRP A 98 2.58 -5.57 0.53
CA TRP A 98 2.44 -4.62 -0.57
C TRP A 98 2.30 -5.36 -1.89
N SER A 99 1.41 -4.92 -2.78
CA SER A 99 1.14 -5.59 -4.06
C SER A 99 2.30 -5.57 -5.05
N ASP A 100 3.25 -4.65 -4.88
CA ASP A 100 4.40 -4.44 -5.74
C ASP A 100 5.59 -3.83 -4.98
N ALA A 101 6.73 -3.70 -5.67
CA ALA A 101 7.96 -3.14 -5.11
C ALA A 101 7.92 -1.63 -4.82
N SER A 102 6.85 -0.91 -5.15
CA SER A 102 6.68 0.50 -4.79
C SER A 102 6.26 0.70 -3.33
N LEU A 103 5.97 -0.40 -2.61
CA LEU A 103 5.44 -0.37 -1.25
C LEU A 103 4.12 0.43 -1.16
N GLY A 104 3.33 0.43 -2.24
CA GLY A 104 2.08 1.18 -2.33
C GLY A 104 2.22 2.67 -2.66
N CYS A 105 3.45 3.18 -2.86
CA CYS A 105 3.72 4.58 -3.17
C CYS A 105 4.46 4.71 -4.53
N PRO A 106 3.81 4.39 -5.67
CA PRO A 106 4.45 4.45 -6.97
C PRO A 106 4.78 5.90 -7.36
N GLN A 107 6.01 6.10 -7.85
CA GLN A 107 6.44 7.37 -8.41
C GLN A 107 6.12 7.42 -9.91
N GLU A 108 5.74 8.60 -10.40
CA GLU A 108 5.42 8.80 -11.82
C GLU A 108 6.62 8.48 -12.71
N GLY A 109 6.37 7.76 -13.81
CA GLY A 109 7.40 7.38 -14.79
C GLY A 109 8.28 6.20 -14.37
N MET A 110 8.07 5.61 -13.19
CA MET A 110 8.79 4.43 -12.72
C MET A 110 7.99 3.15 -12.98
N MET A 111 8.72 2.07 -13.29
CA MET A 111 8.15 0.72 -13.43
C MET A 111 8.55 -0.12 -12.23
N TYR A 112 7.57 -0.75 -11.58
CA TYR A 112 7.78 -1.56 -10.39
C TYR A 112 7.50 -3.04 -10.67
N ALA A 113 8.24 -3.92 -9.99
CA ALA A 113 7.99 -5.35 -10.06
C ALA A 113 6.69 -5.71 -9.31
N GLN A 114 5.84 -6.52 -9.93
CA GLN A 114 4.59 -7.03 -9.35
C GLN A 114 4.86 -8.22 -8.44
N VAL A 115 5.43 -7.94 -7.27
CA VAL A 115 5.75 -8.94 -6.25
C VAL A 115 5.16 -8.52 -4.93
N ILE A 116 4.50 -9.47 -4.26
CA ILE A 116 3.99 -9.25 -2.91
C ILE A 116 5.18 -9.04 -1.98
N THR A 117 5.37 -7.82 -1.50
CA THR A 117 6.50 -7.42 -0.65
C THR A 117 6.02 -7.30 0.79
N PRO A 118 6.45 -8.19 1.71
CA PRO A 118 6.15 -8.03 3.13
C PRO A 118 6.80 -6.77 3.71
N GLY A 119 6.13 -6.12 4.64
CA GLY A 119 6.60 -4.87 5.17
C GLY A 119 5.75 -4.30 6.29
N TYR A 120 6.02 -3.05 6.64
CA TYR A 120 5.26 -2.33 7.66
C TYR A 120 4.70 -1.02 7.13
N ARG A 121 3.48 -0.70 7.55
CA ARG A 121 2.85 0.60 7.41
C ARG A 121 2.86 1.29 8.76
N LEU A 122 3.53 2.43 8.84
CA LEU A 122 3.61 3.27 10.02
C LEU A 122 2.83 4.55 9.76
N VAL A 123 1.99 4.96 10.70
CA VAL A 123 1.26 6.23 10.64
C VAL A 123 1.69 7.10 11.81
N PHE A 124 2.22 8.27 11.50
CA PHE A 124 2.63 9.28 12.47
C PHE A 124 1.68 10.47 12.43
N ASP A 125 1.29 10.96 13.60
CA ASP A 125 0.56 12.20 13.77
C ASP A 125 1.54 13.34 14.07
N LEU A 126 1.40 14.42 13.29
CA LEU A 126 2.08 15.68 13.49
C LEU A 126 1.03 16.79 13.56
N ALA A 127 0.75 17.27 14.78
CA ALA A 127 -0.18 18.36 15.04
C ALA A 127 -1.57 18.18 14.38
N GLY A 128 -2.09 16.94 14.35
CA GLY A 128 -3.38 16.59 13.74
C GLY A 128 -3.31 16.23 12.25
N THR A 129 -2.12 16.18 11.66
CA THR A 129 -1.89 15.71 10.29
C THR A 129 -1.23 14.34 10.32
N SER A 130 -1.86 13.35 9.67
CA SER A 130 -1.32 11.99 9.59
C SER A 130 -0.34 11.87 8.41
N HIS A 131 0.82 11.26 8.68
CA HIS A 131 1.86 10.96 7.71
C HIS A 131 2.14 9.46 7.71
N ALA A 132 2.03 8.83 6.54
CA ALA A 132 2.26 7.40 6.39
C ALA A 132 3.69 7.14 5.86
N VAL A 133 4.37 6.19 6.50
CA VAL A 133 5.65 5.65 6.04
C VAL A 133 5.48 4.17 5.78
N HIS A 134 5.81 3.74 4.57
CA HIS A 134 5.73 2.35 4.15
C HIS A 134 7.13 1.78 4.03
N THR A 135 7.34 0.56 4.51
CA THR A 135 8.67 -0.08 4.59
C THR A 135 8.58 -1.53 4.12
N ASN A 136 9.71 -2.12 3.73
CA ASN A 136 9.86 -3.57 3.63
C ASN A 136 10.11 -4.20 5.01
N SER A 137 10.01 -5.53 5.12
CA SER A 137 10.05 -6.24 6.41
C SER A 137 11.37 -6.10 7.17
N ASP A 138 12.47 -5.81 6.47
CA ASP A 138 13.79 -5.61 7.06
C ASP A 138 14.14 -4.13 7.26
N GLY A 139 13.27 -3.20 6.85
CA GLY A 139 13.49 -1.76 7.00
C GLY A 139 14.59 -1.15 6.12
N SER A 140 15.19 -1.91 5.20
CA SER A 140 16.22 -1.39 4.28
C SER A 140 15.66 -0.43 3.23
N HIS A 141 14.35 -0.48 2.96
CA HIS A 141 13.67 0.42 2.04
C HIS A 141 12.44 1.02 2.72
N MET A 142 12.37 2.35 2.73
CA MET A 142 11.30 3.12 3.37
C MET A 142 10.87 4.26 2.44
N VAL A 143 9.57 4.51 2.34
CA VAL A 143 8.99 5.58 1.52
C VAL A 143 7.92 6.34 2.30
N VAL A 144 7.94 7.66 2.19
CA VAL A 144 6.89 8.53 2.72
C VAL A 144 5.80 8.70 1.67
N CYS A 145 4.58 8.28 1.99
CA CYS A 145 3.44 8.34 1.08
C CYS A 145 2.66 9.65 1.30
N ARG A 146 2.64 10.54 0.29
CA ARG A 146 1.98 11.86 0.40
C ARG A 146 0.45 11.83 0.28
N ASP A 147 -0.13 10.74 -0.21
CA ASP A 147 -1.57 10.66 -0.51
C ASP A 147 -2.39 9.82 0.49
N GLY A 148 -1.76 9.28 1.54
CA GLY A 148 -2.45 8.60 2.65
C GLY A 148 -3.30 7.37 2.26
N ARG A 149 -3.16 6.85 1.03
CA ARG A 149 -3.91 5.71 0.49
C ARG A 149 -2.97 4.70 -0.13
#